data_AF-B4S643-F1
#
_entry.id   AF-B4S643-F1
#
_cell.length_a   1.000
_cell.length_b   1.000
_cell.length_c   1.000
_cell.angle_alpha   90.00
_cell.angle_beta   90.00
_cell.angle_gamma   90.00
#
_symmetry.space_group_name_H-M   'P 1'
#
loop_
_entity.id
_entity.type
_entity.pdbx_description
1 polymer ?
#
loop_
_entity_poly.entity_id
_entity_poly.type
_entity_poly.pdbx_seq_one_letter_code
_entity_poly.pdbx_strand_id
1 'polypeptide(L)'
;MKYHVTYPNAFDTLEDARRWMGDFVHWYNTEHLHSSIGYVTPHQMRHGQAESIFELRNEAINQARQLHPERWGSRSAKQWIVNREVVLNPDKK
;
A
#
# COMPACT_ATOMS: atom_id res chain seq x y z
N MET A 1 2.16 9.10 10.14
CA MET A 1 1.86 9.71 11.44
C MET A 1 1.88 11.23 11.35
N LYS A 2 3.05 11.90 11.31
CA LYS A 2 3.15 13.38 11.24
C LYS A 2 2.33 14.04 10.12
N TYR A 3 2.16 13.34 9.00
CA TYR A 3 1.40 13.82 7.83
C TYR A 3 -0.05 13.32 7.79
N HIS A 4 -0.52 12.64 8.85
CA HIS A 4 -1.92 12.26 8.94
C HIS A 4 -2.76 13.47 9.35
N VAL A 5 -3.91 13.68 8.70
CA VAL A 5 -4.73 14.89 8.85
C VAL A 5 -5.16 15.14 10.30
N THR A 6 -5.34 14.08 11.09
CA THR A 6 -5.75 14.17 12.50
C THR A 6 -4.60 14.21 13.48
N TYR A 7 -3.33 14.17 13.04
CA TYR A 7 -2.19 14.19 13.95
C TYR A 7 -2.07 15.57 14.61
N PRO A 8 -2.19 15.67 15.94
CA PRO A 8 -2.19 16.97 16.59
C PRO A 8 -0.77 17.51 16.78
N ASN A 9 -0.64 18.81 16.98
CA ASN A 9 0.64 19.44 17.33
C ASN A 9 1.12 19.05 18.73
N ALA A 10 0.19 18.84 19.67
CA ALA A 10 0.43 18.35 21.02
C ALA A 10 -0.81 17.57 21.52
N PHE A 11 -0.63 16.70 22.50
CA PHE A 11 -1.72 16.01 23.19
C PHE A 11 -1.92 16.65 24.57
N ASP A 12 -3.19 16.83 24.97
CA ASP A 12 -3.54 17.42 26.27
C ASP A 12 -3.22 16.48 27.43
N THR A 13 -3.41 15.18 27.22
CA THR A 13 -3.13 14.14 28.22
C THR A 13 -2.42 12.94 27.60
N LEU A 14 -1.81 12.11 28.46
CA LEU A 14 -1.20 10.86 28.05
C LEU A 14 -2.25 9.87 27.52
N GLU A 15 -3.46 9.91 28.06
CA GLU A 15 -4.61 9.10 27.65
C GLU A 15 -5.04 9.45 26.23
N ASP A 16 -5.09 10.74 25.88
CA ASP A 16 -5.41 11.19 24.53
C ASP A 16 -4.35 10.76 23.52
N ALA A 17 -3.07 10.85 23.88
CA ALA A 17 -1.97 10.36 23.07
C ALA A 17 -2.07 8.85 22.80
N ARG A 18 -2.38 8.06 23.83
CA ARG A 18 -2.55 6.60 23.72
C ARG A 18 -3.74 6.25 22.83
N ARG A 19 -4.89 6.89 23.02
CA ARG A 19 -6.09 6.66 22.21
C ARG A 19 -5.81 6.95 20.74
N TRP A 20 -5.30 8.14 20.46
CA TRP A 20 -4.98 8.55 19.09
C TRP A 20 -3.98 7.60 18.43
N MET A 21 -2.91 7.22 19.14
CA MET A 21 -1.91 6.31 18.59
C MET A 21 -2.47 4.91 18.33
N GLY A 22 -3.34 4.41 19.22
CA GLY A 22 -4.04 3.14 19.02
C GLY A 22 -4.89 3.15 17.74
N ASP A 23 -5.71 4.19 17.58
CA ASP A 23 -6.56 4.39 16.41
C ASP A 23 -5.72 4.52 15.13
N PHE A 24 -4.63 5.30 15.19
CA PHE A 24 -3.72 5.46 14.07
C PHE A 24 -3.05 4.15 13.67
N VAL A 25 -2.57 3.36 14.62
CA VAL A 25 -1.93 2.06 14.34
C VAL A 25 -2.92 1.06 13.75
N HIS A 26 -4.17 1.06 14.24
CA HIS A 26 -5.23 0.25 13.64
C HIS A 26 -5.42 0.64 12.18
N TRP A 27 -5.79 1.90 11.92
CA TRP A 27 -6.01 2.43 10.59
C TRP A 27 -4.82 2.21 9.64
N TYR A 28 -3.59 2.47 10.11
CA TYR A 28 -2.36 2.29 9.32
C TYR A 28 -2.22 0.85 8.81
N ASN A 29 -2.59 -0.13 9.64
CA ASN A 29 -2.43 -1.55 9.33
C ASN A 29 -3.61 -2.14 8.57
N THR A 30 -4.83 -1.65 8.77
CA THR A 30 -6.05 -2.31 8.27
C THR A 30 -6.79 -1.53 7.20
N GLU A 31 -6.54 -0.23 7.04
CA GLU A 31 -7.31 0.64 6.14
C GLU A 31 -6.41 1.43 5.17
N HIS A 32 -5.29 1.97 5.65
CA HIS A 32 -4.41 2.79 4.81
C HIS A 32 -3.71 1.96 3.74
N LEU A 33 -3.88 2.35 2.47
CA LEU A 33 -3.21 1.72 1.33
C LEU A 33 -1.83 2.35 1.12
N HIS A 34 -0.79 1.52 1.20
CA HIS A 34 0.60 1.98 1.12
C HIS A 34 1.16 1.79 -0.29
N SER A 35 1.56 2.90 -0.93
CA SER A 35 2.07 2.88 -2.31
C SER A 35 3.32 2.02 -2.50
N SER A 36 4.22 1.99 -1.51
CA SER A 36 5.47 1.23 -1.53
C SER A 36 5.27 -0.28 -1.59
N ILE A 37 4.16 -0.79 -1.07
CA ILE A 37 3.80 -2.21 -1.09
C ILE A 37 2.67 -2.51 -2.08
N GLY A 38 2.39 -1.59 -2.99
CA GLY A 38 1.45 -1.81 -4.08
C GLY A 38 0.00 -1.42 -3.79
N TYR A 39 -0.24 -0.40 -2.95
CA TYR A 39 -1.58 0.06 -2.56
C TYR A 39 -2.45 -1.08 -1.99
N VAL A 40 -1.87 -1.81 -1.05
CA VAL A 40 -2.57 -2.75 -0.15
C VAL A 40 -2.28 -2.32 1.28
N THR A 41 -3.06 -2.83 2.22
CA THR A 41 -2.81 -2.60 3.65
C THR A 41 -1.67 -3.51 4.13
N PRO A 42 -0.93 -3.12 5.19
CA PRO A 42 0.09 -3.99 5.79
C PRO A 42 -0.53 -5.32 6.25
N HIS A 43 -1.76 -5.30 6.74
CA HIS A 43 -2.51 -6.50 7.08
C HIS A 43 -2.72 -7.41 5.87
N GLN A 44 -3.18 -6.88 4.73
CA GLN A 44 -3.39 -7.65 3.50
C GLN A 44 -2.08 -8.25 2.98
N MET A 45 -1.00 -7.49 3.02
CA MET A 45 0.32 -8.00 2.62
C MET A 45 0.77 -9.13 3.54
N ARG A 46 0.69 -8.94 4.86
CA ARG A 46 1.15 -9.93 5.86
C ARG A 46 0.38 -11.24 5.79
N HIS A 47 -0.91 -11.20 5.49
CA HIS A 47 -1.77 -12.39 5.39
C HIS A 47 -1.81 -12.99 3.97
N GLY A 48 -0.95 -12.53 3.05
CA GLY A 48 -0.87 -13.05 1.68
C GLY A 48 -2.02 -12.65 0.76
N GLN A 49 -2.95 -11.80 1.21
CA GLN A 49 -4.11 -11.36 0.43
C GLN A 49 -3.70 -10.49 -0.77
N ALA A 50 -2.53 -9.84 -0.70
CA ALA A 50 -2.00 -8.99 -1.77
C ALA A 50 -1.85 -9.73 -3.12
N GLU A 51 -1.55 -11.03 -3.11
CA GLU A 51 -1.37 -11.85 -4.32
C GLU A 51 -2.65 -11.86 -5.16
N SER A 52 -3.77 -12.28 -4.57
CA SER A 52 -5.08 -12.27 -5.24
C SER A 52 -5.52 -10.87 -5.69
N ILE A 53 -5.23 -9.83 -4.90
CA ILE A 53 -5.57 -8.44 -5.26
C ILE A 53 -4.76 -8.01 -6.49
N PHE A 54 -3.49 -8.40 -6.58
CA PHE A 54 -2.62 -8.03 -7.70
C PHE A 54 -2.99 -8.79 -8.97
N GLU A 55 -3.36 -10.05 -8.86
CA GLU A 55 -3.88 -10.84 -9.99
C GLU A 55 -5.10 -10.17 -10.62
N LEU A 56 -6.11 -9.84 -9.82
CA LEU A 56 -7.33 -9.14 -10.28
C LEU A 56 -7.00 -7.79 -10.94
N ARG A 57 -6.06 -7.02 -10.37
CA ARG A 57 -5.63 -5.74 -10.96
C ARG A 57 -4.91 -5.92 -12.28
N ASN A 58 -4.03 -6.90 -12.38
CA ASN A 58 -3.29 -7.21 -13.60
C ASN A 58 -4.25 -7.63 -14.71
N GLU A 59 -5.24 -8.47 -14.38
CA GLU A 59 -6.29 -8.87 -15.31
C GLU A 59 -7.08 -7.66 -15.83
N ALA A 60 -7.58 -6.82 -14.93
CA ALA A 60 -8.34 -5.62 -15.31
C ALA A 60 -7.53 -4.66 -16.20
N ILE A 61 -6.24 -4.46 -15.90
CA ILE A 61 -5.34 -3.63 -16.73
C ILE A 61 -5.14 -4.26 -18.11
N ASN A 62 -4.96 -5.58 -18.18
CA ASN A 62 -4.77 -6.29 -19.44
C ASN A 62 -6.03 -6.23 -20.31
N GLN A 63 -7.21 -6.45 -19.72
CA GLN A 63 -8.49 -6.32 -20.41
C GLN A 63 -8.70 -4.88 -20.94
N ALA A 64 -8.45 -3.87 -20.10
CA ALA A 64 -8.57 -2.47 -20.51
C ALA A 64 -7.62 -2.11 -21.66
N ARG A 65 -6.39 -2.65 -21.64
CA ARG A 65 -5.42 -2.48 -22.74
C ARG A 65 -5.88 -3.19 -24.02
N GLN A 66 -6.47 -4.37 -23.93
CA GLN A 66 -6.98 -5.09 -25.09
C GLN A 66 -8.15 -4.33 -25.75
N LEU A 67 -9.02 -3.72 -24.94
CA LEU A 67 -10.16 -2.93 -25.43
C LEU A 67 -9.73 -1.58 -26.02
N HIS A 68 -8.70 -0.95 -25.44
CA HIS A 68 -8.28 0.41 -25.80
C HIS A 68 -6.76 0.54 -25.98
N PRO A 69 -6.13 -0.21 -26.91
CA PRO A 69 -4.67 -0.22 -27.07
C PRO A 69 -4.08 1.16 -27.35
N GLU A 70 -4.84 2.05 -28.00
CA GLU A 70 -4.45 3.43 -28.32
C GLU A 70 -4.07 4.29 -27.10
N ARG A 71 -4.58 3.96 -25.90
CA ARG A 71 -4.31 4.72 -24.66
C ARG A 71 -2.98 4.37 -23.99
N TRP A 72 -2.32 3.26 -24.36
CA TRP A 72 -1.11 2.77 -23.69
C TRP A 72 0.21 3.14 -24.39
N GLY A 73 0.15 3.61 -25.64
CA GLY A 73 1.35 3.89 -26.44
C GLY A 73 2.27 2.65 -26.55
N SER A 74 3.59 2.86 -26.60
CA SER A 74 4.58 1.78 -26.72
C SER A 74 4.99 1.13 -25.40
N ARG A 75 4.50 1.63 -24.26
CA ARG A 75 4.91 1.12 -22.94
C ARG A 75 4.19 -0.19 -22.61
N SER A 76 4.86 -1.07 -21.88
CA SER A 76 4.21 -2.24 -21.28
C SER A 76 3.18 -1.79 -20.24
N ALA A 77 2.13 -2.58 -20.07
CA ALA A 77 1.16 -2.32 -19.01
C ALA A 77 1.82 -2.54 -17.64
N LYS A 78 1.41 -1.76 -16.65
CA LYS A 78 1.88 -1.94 -15.28
C LYS A 78 1.47 -3.32 -14.78
N GLN A 79 2.43 -4.06 -14.23
CA GLN A 79 2.21 -5.33 -13.57
C GLN A 79 2.53 -5.20 -12.09
N TRP A 80 1.62 -5.67 -11.25
CA TRP A 80 1.79 -5.76 -9.80
C TRP A 80 2.29 -7.16 -9.45
N ILE A 81 3.36 -7.25 -8.66
CA ILE A 81 4.00 -8.50 -8.23
C ILE A 81 4.31 -8.37 -6.74
N VAL A 82 4.08 -9.43 -5.97
CA VAL A 82 4.43 -9.46 -4.55
C VAL A 82 5.92 -9.78 -4.41
N ASN A 83 6.71 -8.82 -3.93
CA ASN A 83 8.10 -9.07 -3.54
C ASN A 83 8.14 -9.54 -2.08
N ARG A 84 8.30 -10.85 -1.86
CA ARG A 84 8.35 -11.43 -0.51
C ARG A 84 9.66 -11.17 0.23
N GLU A 85 10.73 -10.86 -0.50
CA GLU A 85 12.04 -10.57 0.08
C GLU A 85 12.35 -9.07 -0.01
N VAL A 86 12.70 -8.50 1.14
CA VAL A 86 13.17 -7.12 1.26
C VAL A 86 14.48 -7.16 2.04
N VAL A 87 15.56 -6.75 1.39
CA VAL A 87 16.87 -6.61 2.03
C VAL A 87 16.98 -5.18 2.55
N LEU A 88 17.04 -5.02 3.86
CA LEU A 88 17.32 -3.72 4.49
C LEU A 88 18.83 -3.48 4.43
N ASN A 89 19.24 -2.34 3.87
CA ASN A 89 20.65 -1.96 3.66
C ASN A 89 21.44 -3.03 2.89
N PRO A 90 21.11 -3.31 1.62
CA PRO A 90 21.88 -4.25 0.82
C PRO A 90 23.33 -3.76 0.67
N ASP A 91 24.29 -4.67 0.79
CA ASP A 91 25.68 -4.39 0.44
C ASP A 91 25.74 -3.86 -0.99
N LYS A 92 26.55 -2.81 -1.21
CA LYS A 92 26.71 -2.24 -2.55
C LYS A 92 27.24 -3.33 -3.48
N LYS A 93 26.52 -3.57 -4.58
CA LYS A 93 27.00 -4.39 -5.70
C LYS A 93 28.27 -3.81 -6.31
#